data_AF-A0A2H6GJH8-F1
#
_entry.id   AF-A0A2H6GJH8-F1
#
_cell.length_a   1.000
_cell.length_b   1.000
_cell.length_c   1.000
_cell.angle_alpha   90.00
_cell.angle_beta   90.00
_cell.angle_gamma   90.00
#
_symmetry.space_group_name_H-M   'P 1'
#
loop_
_entity.id
_entity.type
_entity.pdbx_description
1 polymer ?
#
loop_
_entity_poly.entity_id
_entity_poly.type
_entity_poly.pdbx_seq_one_letter_code
_entity_poly.pdbx_strand_id
1 'polypeptide(L)'
;MKRSVFVFTVLLIIAWTVSAFAEPYAPLAPRNAFGKQAMASKGQTMADVQKELPTKEMVNIPAYPGSYFGSEMKSNGVLSSIQLIAKDSPEKVIAWYKKNMGKDWQYVPGLITEQLGEVGVFVQTDNPNIDAFGSLKHRQIRIAKVTKPEDTGFLGMFLEMKGIKSMITLQIKPFM
;
A
#
# COMPACT_ATOMS: atom_id res chain seq x y z
N MET A 1 -46.48 -32.13 -8.23
CA MET A 1 -45.67 -30.89 -8.37
C MET A 1 -45.70 -30.07 -7.08
N LYS A 2 -45.01 -30.49 -5.98
CA LYS A 2 -44.91 -29.67 -4.75
C LYS A 2 -43.60 -29.81 -3.96
N ARG A 3 -42.66 -30.67 -4.40
CA ARG A 3 -41.37 -30.88 -3.69
C ARG A 3 -40.18 -30.14 -4.33
N SER A 4 -40.28 -29.77 -5.60
CA SER A 4 -39.16 -29.17 -6.35
C SER A 4 -38.99 -27.66 -6.14
N VAL A 5 -40.00 -26.97 -5.57
CA VAL A 5 -39.96 -25.52 -5.36
C VAL A 5 -39.26 -25.15 -4.04
N PHE A 6 -39.22 -26.06 -3.07
CA PHE A 6 -38.66 -25.77 -1.74
C PHE A 6 -37.13 -25.84 -1.68
N VAL A 7 -36.49 -26.64 -2.55
CA VAL A 7 -35.03 -26.82 -2.57
C VAL A 7 -34.33 -25.63 -3.25
N PHE A 8 -34.98 -25.00 -4.23
CA PHE A 8 -34.41 -23.85 -4.94
C PHE A 8 -34.39 -22.57 -4.10
N THR A 9 -35.35 -22.38 -3.19
CA THR A 9 -35.39 -21.20 -2.31
C THR A 9 -34.32 -21.27 -1.21
N VAL A 10 -33.98 -22.46 -0.71
CA VAL A 10 -32.94 -22.63 0.32
C VAL A 10 -31.52 -22.42 -0.25
N LEU A 11 -31.27 -22.82 -1.50
CA LEU A 11 -29.97 -22.57 -2.16
C LEU A 11 -29.73 -21.10 -2.53
N LEU A 12 -30.78 -20.32 -2.73
CA LEU A 12 -30.68 -18.87 -3.00
C LEU A 12 -30.37 -18.03 -1.76
N ILE A 13 -30.70 -18.51 -0.55
CA ILE A 13 -30.44 -17.79 0.70
C ILE A 13 -29.01 -18.04 1.20
N ILE A 14 -28.38 -19.16 0.83
CA ILE A 14 -26.99 -19.48 1.24
C ILE A 14 -25.96 -18.69 0.41
N ALA A 15 -26.34 -18.16 -0.76
CA ALA A 15 -25.44 -17.36 -1.61
C ALA A 15 -25.16 -15.94 -1.08
N TRP A 16 -25.83 -15.50 0.00
CA TRP A 16 -25.81 -14.12 0.49
C TRP A 16 -25.05 -13.91 1.81
N THR A 17 -24.32 -14.90 2.31
CA THR A 17 -23.53 -14.78 3.55
C THR A 17 -22.03 -14.92 3.36
N VAL A 18 -21.55 -14.95 2.11
CA VAL A 18 -20.13 -14.63 1.88
C VAL A 18 -19.99 -13.15 2.14
N SER A 19 -19.65 -12.78 3.38
CA SER A 19 -19.24 -11.43 3.73
C SER A 19 -18.23 -11.01 2.68
N ALA A 20 -18.62 -10.04 1.83
CA ALA A 20 -17.72 -9.44 0.86
C ALA A 20 -16.68 -8.65 1.66
N PHE A 21 -15.68 -9.36 2.21
CA PHE A 21 -14.49 -8.74 2.75
C PHE A 21 -13.84 -8.04 1.57
N ALA A 22 -13.90 -6.70 1.59
CA ALA A 22 -13.25 -5.88 0.58
C ALA A 22 -11.79 -6.31 0.48
N GLU A 23 -11.31 -6.52 -0.76
CA GLU A 23 -9.96 -7.00 -0.96
C GLU A 23 -8.95 -6.01 -0.36
N PRO A 24 -7.95 -6.52 0.39
CA PRO A 24 -6.90 -5.67 0.92
C PRO A 24 -6.16 -4.99 -0.23
N TYR A 25 -5.68 -3.78 0.02
CA TYR A 25 -4.96 -2.98 -0.96
C TYR A 25 -3.72 -3.69 -1.52
N ALA A 26 -2.97 -4.36 -0.63
CA ALA A 26 -1.85 -5.22 -0.94
C ALA A 26 -1.78 -6.34 0.11
N PRO A 27 -1.20 -7.51 -0.22
CA PRO A 27 -0.99 -8.58 0.76
C PRO A 27 -0.09 -8.10 1.90
N LEU A 28 -0.37 -8.54 3.14
CA LEU A 28 0.49 -8.21 4.28
C LEU A 28 1.92 -8.71 4.04
N ALA A 29 2.91 -7.85 4.30
CA ALA A 29 4.31 -8.25 4.22
C ALA A 29 4.63 -9.39 5.20
N PRO A 30 5.40 -10.40 4.77
CA PRO A 30 5.88 -11.42 5.69
C PRO A 30 6.66 -10.78 6.85
N ARG A 31 6.41 -11.26 8.05
CA ARG A 31 7.07 -10.80 9.28
C ARG A 31 8.30 -11.67 9.58
N ASN A 32 9.37 -11.05 10.07
CA ASN A 32 10.52 -11.77 10.62
C ASN A 32 10.17 -12.35 12.02
N ALA A 33 11.12 -13.03 12.67
CA ALA A 33 10.88 -13.62 14.00
C ALA A 33 10.43 -12.60 15.05
N PHE A 34 11.09 -11.43 15.09
CA PHE A 34 10.74 -10.34 16.01
C PHE A 34 9.35 -9.78 15.72
N GLY A 35 9.00 -9.55 14.44
CA GLY A 35 7.68 -9.11 14.03
C GLY A 35 6.56 -10.08 14.42
N LYS A 36 6.79 -11.38 14.27
CA LYS A 36 5.83 -12.41 14.71
C LYS A 36 5.65 -12.41 16.23
N GLN A 37 6.76 -12.29 16.97
CA GLN A 37 6.71 -12.20 18.43
C GLN A 37 5.98 -10.95 18.92
N ALA A 38 6.25 -9.79 18.31
CA ALA A 38 5.60 -8.53 18.64
C ALA A 38 4.08 -8.54 18.36
N MET A 39 3.65 -9.24 17.30
CA MET A 39 2.23 -9.47 17.03
C MET A 39 1.60 -10.39 18.08
N ALA A 40 2.26 -11.51 18.39
CA ALA A 40 1.78 -12.45 19.39
C ALA A 40 1.66 -11.80 20.79
N SER A 41 2.60 -10.93 21.18
CA SER A 41 2.53 -10.19 22.45
C SER A 41 1.35 -9.20 22.53
N LYS A 42 0.81 -8.78 21.37
CA LYS A 42 -0.40 -7.96 21.29
C LYS A 42 -1.68 -8.79 21.16
N GLY A 43 -1.58 -10.12 21.24
CA GLY A 43 -2.70 -11.03 21.03
C GLY A 43 -3.23 -11.05 19.59
N GLN A 44 -2.44 -10.59 18.62
CA GLN A 44 -2.84 -10.52 17.21
C GLN A 44 -2.23 -11.65 16.40
N THR A 45 -3.05 -12.27 15.54
CA THR A 45 -2.56 -13.20 14.51
C THR A 45 -2.32 -12.46 13.18
N MET A 46 -1.63 -13.12 12.24
CA MET A 46 -1.51 -12.62 10.87
C MET A 46 -2.87 -12.44 10.19
N ALA A 47 -3.84 -13.32 10.48
CA ALA A 47 -5.18 -13.24 9.93
C ALA A 47 -5.97 -12.03 10.45
N ASP A 48 -5.75 -11.65 11.71
CA ASP A 48 -6.40 -10.46 12.29
C ASP A 48 -5.88 -9.19 11.64
N VAL A 49 -4.55 -9.04 11.54
CA VAL A 49 -3.93 -7.88 10.88
C VAL A 49 -4.31 -7.81 9.39
N GLN A 50 -4.46 -8.96 8.73
CA GLN A 50 -4.88 -9.01 7.32
C GLN A 50 -6.29 -8.43 7.10
N LYS A 51 -7.20 -8.57 8.08
CA LYS A 51 -8.56 -8.01 8.03
C LYS A 51 -8.61 -6.50 8.28
N GLU A 52 -7.59 -5.96 8.95
CA GLU A 52 -7.49 -4.54 9.29
C GLU A 52 -6.77 -3.72 8.21
N LEU A 53 -6.24 -4.37 7.17
CA LEU A 53 -5.53 -3.67 6.10
C LEU A 53 -6.46 -2.71 5.34
N PRO A 54 -5.94 -1.54 4.91
CA PRO A 54 -6.65 -0.67 3.99
C PRO A 54 -7.13 -1.40 2.74
N THR A 55 -8.32 -1.05 2.26
CA THR A 55 -8.86 -1.59 1.00
C THR A 55 -8.39 -0.75 -0.20
N LYS A 56 -8.63 -1.26 -1.41
CA LYS A 56 -8.34 -0.53 -2.66
C LYS A 56 -9.08 0.80 -2.77
N GLU A 57 -10.32 0.82 -2.34
CA GLU A 57 -11.21 1.98 -2.37
C GLU A 57 -10.72 3.06 -1.40
N MET A 58 -10.25 2.67 -0.20
CA MET A 58 -9.71 3.61 0.79
C MET A 58 -8.46 4.33 0.28
N VAL A 59 -7.60 3.62 -0.44
CA VAL A 59 -6.32 4.16 -0.91
C VAL A 59 -6.50 4.95 -2.21
N ASN A 60 -7.31 4.44 -3.14
CA ASN A 60 -7.61 5.06 -4.44
C ASN A 60 -6.35 5.54 -5.20
N ILE A 61 -5.29 4.74 -5.17
CA ILE A 61 -4.06 4.82 -6.00
C ILE A 61 -3.75 3.38 -6.40
N PRO A 62 -3.45 3.04 -7.66
CA PRO A 62 -3.05 1.69 -8.04
C PRO A 62 -1.86 1.14 -7.23
N ALA A 63 -2.02 -0.03 -6.62
CA ALA A 63 -0.92 -0.72 -5.95
C ALA A 63 0.07 -1.29 -6.98
N TYR A 64 1.37 -1.19 -6.72
CA TYR A 64 2.36 -1.85 -7.56
C TYR A 64 2.19 -3.39 -7.50
N PRO A 65 2.04 -4.09 -8.64
CA PRO A 65 1.86 -5.54 -8.65
C PRO A 65 3.04 -6.27 -8.01
N GLY A 66 2.76 -7.20 -7.10
CA GLY A 66 3.79 -7.94 -6.38
C GLY A 66 4.45 -7.16 -5.24
N SER A 67 3.94 -5.98 -4.90
CA SER A 67 4.27 -5.32 -3.63
C SER A 67 3.53 -5.95 -2.45
N TYR A 68 4.08 -5.75 -1.26
CA TYR A 68 3.47 -6.11 0.01
C TYR A 68 3.20 -4.88 0.85
N PHE A 69 2.10 -4.89 1.60
CA PHE A 69 1.78 -3.88 2.59
C PHE A 69 2.75 -3.94 3.78
N GLY A 70 3.43 -2.84 4.07
CA GLY A 70 4.35 -2.70 5.20
C GLY A 70 3.69 -2.05 6.42
N SER A 71 3.16 -0.83 6.25
CA SER A 71 2.52 -0.06 7.31
C SER A 71 1.53 0.97 6.77
N GLU A 72 0.72 1.50 7.68
CA GLU A 72 -0.13 2.66 7.47
C GLU A 72 0.17 3.75 8.52
N MET A 73 -0.18 4.98 8.17
CA MET A 73 -0.28 6.08 9.10
C MET A 73 -1.70 6.65 9.03
N LYS A 74 -2.35 6.80 10.18
CA LYS A 74 -3.64 7.46 10.33
C LYS A 74 -3.46 8.76 11.10
N SER A 75 -4.11 9.82 10.64
CA SER A 75 -4.18 11.13 11.32
C SER A 75 -5.64 11.44 11.61
N ASN A 76 -5.99 11.63 12.88
CA ASN A 76 -7.37 11.79 13.35
C ASN A 76 -8.31 10.67 12.86
N GLY A 77 -7.82 9.42 12.89
CA GLY A 77 -8.56 8.24 12.43
C GLY A 77 -8.63 8.06 10.91
N VAL A 78 -8.13 9.02 10.12
CA VAL A 78 -8.18 8.98 8.65
C VAL A 78 -6.86 8.48 8.09
N LEU A 79 -6.92 7.51 7.17
CA LEU A 79 -5.76 6.98 6.47
C LEU A 79 -5.03 8.09 5.72
N SER A 80 -3.80 8.38 6.14
CA SER A 80 -3.00 9.50 5.65
C SER A 80 -1.90 9.04 4.69
N SER A 81 -1.24 7.94 5.03
CA SER A 81 -0.25 7.33 4.14
C SER A 81 -0.18 5.82 4.33
N ILE A 82 0.35 5.14 3.32
CA ILE A 82 0.72 3.73 3.41
C ILE A 82 2.11 3.51 2.83
N GLN A 83 2.79 2.48 3.31
CA GLN A 83 4.08 2.06 2.82
C GLN A 83 3.97 0.64 2.28
N LEU A 84 4.46 0.44 1.06
CA LEU A 84 4.60 -0.85 0.42
C LEU A 84 6.09 -1.17 0.24
N ILE A 85 6.39 -2.46 0.15
CA ILE A 85 7.72 -2.95 -0.21
C ILE A 85 7.64 -3.90 -1.40
N ALA A 86 8.65 -3.90 -2.26
CA ALA A 86 8.71 -4.80 -3.40
C ALA A 86 10.14 -5.34 -3.62
N LYS A 87 10.21 -6.54 -4.22
CA LYS A 87 11.47 -7.19 -4.60
C LYS A 87 12.03 -6.71 -5.93
N ASP A 88 11.20 -5.98 -6.67
CA ASP A 88 11.57 -5.36 -7.94
C ASP A 88 12.42 -4.11 -7.72
N SER A 89 13.28 -3.79 -8.69
CA SER A 89 14.12 -2.60 -8.60
C SER A 89 13.26 -1.34 -8.67
N PRO A 90 13.70 -0.22 -8.05
CA PRO A 90 12.93 1.01 -8.08
C PRO A 90 12.70 1.53 -9.51
N GLU A 91 13.60 1.29 -10.46
CA GLU A 91 13.43 1.67 -11.86
C GLU A 91 12.24 0.96 -12.50
N LYS A 92 12.06 -0.33 -12.21
CA LYS A 92 10.91 -1.11 -12.68
C LYS A 92 9.60 -0.60 -12.07
N VAL A 93 9.63 -0.25 -10.78
CA VAL A 93 8.47 0.34 -10.08
C VAL A 93 8.11 1.70 -10.68
N ILE A 94 9.09 2.58 -10.90
CA ILE A 94 8.91 3.89 -11.53
C ILE A 94 8.33 3.73 -12.94
N ALA A 95 8.90 2.83 -13.76
CA ALA A 95 8.41 2.58 -15.11
C ALA A 95 6.96 2.10 -15.12
N TRP A 96 6.57 1.26 -14.16
CA TRP A 96 5.18 0.81 -14.02
C TRP A 96 4.25 1.97 -13.66
N TYR A 97 4.59 2.81 -12.67
CA TYR A 97 3.77 3.97 -12.32
C TYR A 97 3.68 4.98 -13.48
N LYS A 98 4.78 5.25 -14.20
CA LYS A 98 4.75 6.09 -15.42
C LYS A 98 3.77 5.57 -16.48
N LYS A 99 3.63 4.25 -16.60
CA LYS A 99 2.75 3.61 -17.60
C LYS A 99 1.27 3.55 -17.16
N ASN A 100 1.01 3.35 -15.87
CA ASN A 100 -0.32 2.96 -15.38
C ASN A 100 -1.04 4.07 -14.60
N MET A 101 -0.36 5.16 -14.26
CA MET A 101 -1.03 6.29 -13.62
C MET A 101 -1.76 7.15 -14.66
N GLY A 102 -2.86 7.78 -14.24
CA GLY A 102 -3.64 8.69 -15.06
C GLY A 102 -2.88 9.97 -15.42
N LYS A 103 -3.46 10.77 -16.33
CA LYS A 103 -2.88 12.05 -16.79
C LYS A 103 -2.76 13.10 -15.67
N ASP A 104 -3.46 12.90 -14.57
CA ASP A 104 -3.45 13.71 -13.35
C ASP A 104 -2.25 13.42 -12.45
N TRP A 105 -1.36 12.50 -12.81
CA TRP A 105 -0.14 12.19 -12.07
C TRP A 105 1.11 12.58 -12.86
N GLN A 106 1.88 13.51 -12.31
CA GLN A 106 3.14 13.96 -12.90
C GLN A 106 4.32 13.32 -12.18
N TYR A 107 5.28 12.81 -12.95
CA TYR A 107 6.58 12.40 -12.42
C TYR A 107 7.47 13.65 -12.26
N VAL A 108 7.88 13.96 -11.03
CA VAL A 108 8.57 15.21 -10.70
C VAL A 108 9.97 14.90 -10.16
N PRO A 109 10.99 14.77 -11.03
CA PRO A 109 12.34 14.39 -10.59
C PRO A 109 13.00 15.46 -9.70
N GLY A 110 12.63 16.74 -9.84
CA GLY A 110 13.15 17.82 -9.01
C GLY A 110 12.75 17.76 -7.53
N LEU A 111 11.81 16.88 -7.15
CA LEU A 111 11.39 16.65 -5.77
C LEU A 111 12.06 15.45 -5.11
N ILE A 112 12.91 14.72 -5.84
CA ILE A 112 13.60 13.55 -5.34
C ILE A 112 14.61 13.98 -4.26
N THR A 113 14.53 13.37 -3.08
CA THR A 113 15.46 13.64 -1.98
C THR A 113 16.47 12.49 -1.80
N GLU A 114 17.72 12.72 -2.20
CA GLU A 114 18.79 11.72 -2.08
C GLU A 114 19.02 11.28 -0.63
N GLN A 115 18.85 12.20 0.33
CA GLN A 115 19.00 11.94 1.77
C GLN A 115 17.99 10.90 2.30
N LEU A 116 16.83 10.74 1.64
CA LEU A 116 15.82 9.75 1.99
C LEU A 116 15.88 8.51 1.07
N GLY A 117 16.92 8.39 0.24
CA GLY A 117 17.07 7.31 -0.73
C GLY A 117 16.00 7.30 -1.80
N GLU A 118 15.27 8.40 -1.97
CA GLU A 118 14.24 8.54 -2.99
C GLU A 118 14.89 8.56 -4.37
N VAL A 119 14.23 7.94 -5.33
CA VAL A 119 14.65 7.87 -6.74
C VAL A 119 13.48 8.11 -7.70
N GLY A 120 12.27 8.31 -7.16
CA GLY A 120 11.12 8.71 -7.93
C GLY A 120 10.04 9.35 -7.07
N VAL A 121 9.45 10.43 -7.58
CA VAL A 121 8.31 11.11 -6.98
C VAL A 121 7.24 11.32 -8.06
N PHE A 122 6.01 10.94 -7.76
CA PHE A 122 4.83 11.30 -8.54
C PHE A 122 3.92 12.17 -7.69
N VAL A 123 3.32 13.18 -8.30
CA VAL A 123 2.41 14.11 -7.63
C VAL A 123 1.10 14.16 -8.41
N GLN A 124 -0.03 14.08 -7.71
CA GLN A 124 -1.35 14.20 -8.33
C GLN A 124 -1.67 15.67 -8.60
N THR A 125 -1.25 16.18 -9.75
CA THR A 125 -1.37 17.58 -10.17
C THR A 125 -1.40 17.69 -11.68
N ASP A 126 -1.92 18.80 -12.19
CA ASP A 126 -1.82 19.23 -13.59
C ASP A 126 -0.60 20.16 -13.82
N ASN A 127 0.08 20.59 -12.75
CA ASN A 127 1.25 21.47 -12.82
C ASN A 127 2.56 20.65 -12.88
N PRO A 128 3.23 20.56 -14.05
CA PRO A 128 4.48 19.80 -14.18
C PRO A 128 5.67 20.47 -13.47
N ASN A 129 5.57 21.75 -13.11
CA ASN A 129 6.64 22.54 -12.49
C ASN A 129 6.38 22.79 -11.00
N ILE A 130 5.60 21.92 -10.36
CA ILE A 130 5.28 22.07 -8.93
C ILE A 130 6.55 22.02 -8.07
N ASP A 131 6.67 22.96 -7.15
CA ASP A 131 7.78 23.03 -6.20
C ASP A 131 7.53 22.15 -4.97
N ALA A 132 8.52 22.08 -4.08
CA ALA A 132 8.43 21.22 -2.89
C ALA A 132 7.24 21.59 -2.00
N PHE A 133 7.03 22.88 -1.70
CA PHE A 133 5.95 23.34 -0.84
C PHE A 133 4.57 23.16 -1.47
N GLY A 134 4.43 23.47 -2.76
CA GLY A 134 3.22 23.22 -3.53
C GLY A 134 2.87 21.74 -3.51
N SER A 135 3.86 20.86 -3.71
CA SER A 135 3.63 19.41 -3.78
C SER A 135 2.98 18.84 -2.52
N LEU A 136 3.24 19.42 -1.34
CA LEU A 136 2.71 18.95 -0.05
C LEU A 136 1.18 19.03 0.06
N LYS A 137 0.54 19.83 -0.82
CA LYS A 137 -0.91 19.96 -0.95
C LYS A 137 -1.56 18.89 -1.82
N HIS A 138 -0.74 18.00 -2.39
CA HIS A 138 -1.18 16.96 -3.31
C HIS A 138 -0.89 15.58 -2.74
N ARG A 139 -1.57 14.58 -3.31
CA ARG A 139 -1.26 13.17 -3.10
C ARG A 139 0.04 12.84 -3.81
N GLN A 140 0.83 11.96 -3.22
CA GLN A 140 2.18 11.67 -3.70
C GLN A 140 2.48 10.18 -3.68
N ILE A 141 3.30 9.74 -4.63
CA ILE A 141 3.93 8.42 -4.65
C ILE A 141 5.43 8.66 -4.62
N ARG A 142 6.08 8.24 -3.53
CA ARG A 142 7.53 8.33 -3.36
C ARG A 142 8.11 6.93 -3.43
N ILE A 143 9.13 6.75 -4.25
CA ILE A 143 9.78 5.47 -4.46
C ILE A 143 11.22 5.62 -4.02
N ALA A 144 11.63 4.79 -3.06
CA ALA A 144 12.97 4.78 -2.51
C ALA A 144 13.67 3.45 -2.80
N LYS A 145 14.99 3.52 -2.96
CA LYS A 145 15.85 2.35 -3.10
C LYS A 145 16.07 1.71 -1.72
N VAL A 146 15.98 0.39 -1.65
CA VAL A 146 16.29 -0.39 -0.44
C VAL A 146 17.54 -1.21 -0.73
N THR A 147 18.62 -0.87 -0.04
CA THR A 147 19.90 -1.60 -0.10
C THR A 147 20.14 -2.43 1.14
N LYS A 148 19.59 -1.99 2.27
CA LYS A 148 19.66 -2.64 3.58
C LYS A 148 18.34 -2.43 4.34
N PRO A 149 18.00 -3.27 5.33
CA PRO A 149 16.75 -3.16 6.08
C PRO A 149 16.49 -1.76 6.68
N GLU A 150 17.54 -1.09 7.13
CA GLU A 150 17.48 0.23 7.78
C GLU A 150 16.98 1.32 6.84
N ASP A 151 17.10 1.15 5.53
CA ASP A 151 16.58 2.09 4.53
C ASP A 151 15.04 2.15 4.54
N THR A 152 14.39 1.16 5.15
CA THR A 152 12.92 1.13 5.36
C THR A 152 12.50 1.60 6.75
N GLY A 153 13.43 2.17 7.51
CA GLY A 153 13.21 2.65 8.88
C GLY A 153 12.68 1.54 9.79
N PHE A 154 11.60 1.85 10.53
CA PHE A 154 10.98 0.90 11.46
C PHE A 154 10.49 -0.39 10.79
N LEU A 155 10.15 -0.38 9.50
CA LEU A 155 9.67 -1.59 8.83
C LEU A 155 10.72 -2.70 8.83
N GLY A 156 11.99 -2.35 8.60
CA GLY A 156 13.10 -3.31 8.54
C GLY A 156 13.29 -4.10 9.84
N MET A 157 12.80 -3.57 10.97
CA MET A 157 12.86 -4.26 12.26
C MET A 157 11.87 -5.43 12.36
N PHE A 158 10.71 -5.34 11.69
CA PHE A 158 9.61 -6.31 11.87
C PHE A 158 9.33 -7.18 10.64
N LEU A 159 9.75 -6.72 9.45
CA LEU A 159 9.45 -7.39 8.19
C LEU A 159 10.59 -8.31 7.74
N GLU A 160 10.24 -9.31 6.94
CA GLU A 160 11.21 -10.12 6.22
C GLU A 160 11.73 -9.33 5.00
N MET A 161 12.94 -8.81 5.12
CA MET A 161 13.51 -7.89 4.13
C MET A 161 14.30 -8.59 3.02
N LYS A 162 14.45 -9.92 3.06
CA LYS A 162 15.25 -10.65 2.08
C LYS A 162 14.76 -10.41 0.64
N GLY A 163 15.65 -9.79 -0.13
CA GLY A 163 15.44 -9.51 -1.55
C GLY A 163 14.51 -8.33 -1.85
N ILE A 164 14.11 -7.55 -0.84
CA ILE A 164 13.40 -6.28 -1.04
C ILE A 164 14.38 -5.26 -1.61
N LYS A 165 13.96 -4.53 -2.65
CA LYS A 165 14.81 -3.58 -3.38
C LYS A 165 14.20 -2.19 -3.48
N SER A 166 12.90 -2.05 -3.24
CA SER A 166 12.20 -0.78 -3.30
C SER A 166 11.17 -0.64 -2.19
N MET A 167 11.05 0.57 -1.67
CA MET A 167 9.95 1.00 -0.80
C MET A 167 9.10 2.02 -1.56
N ILE A 168 7.78 1.93 -1.42
CA ILE A 168 6.82 2.79 -2.08
C ILE A 168 5.97 3.43 -0.99
N THR A 169 6.08 4.73 -0.82
CA THR A 169 5.27 5.50 0.12
C THR A 169 4.17 6.23 -0.66
N LEU A 170 2.92 5.96 -0.29
CA LEU A 170 1.75 6.58 -0.88
C LEU A 170 1.17 7.56 0.13
N GLN A 171 1.27 8.85 -0.16
CA GLN A 171 0.62 9.90 0.60
C GLN A 171 -0.81 10.06 0.07
N ILE A 172 -1.78 9.54 0.83
CA ILE A 172 -3.19 9.49 0.45
C ILE A 172 -3.90 10.79 0.86
N LYS A 173 -3.57 11.32 2.04
CA LYS A 173 -4.03 12.62 2.51
C LYS A 173 -2.89 13.62 2.42
N PRO A 174 -2.99 14.73 1.68
CA PRO A 174 -1.97 15.75 1.66
C PRO A 174 -1.62 16.28 3.06
N PHE A 175 -0.40 16.82 3.21
CA PHE A 175 0.05 17.37 4.48
C PHE A 175 -0.54 18.77 4.77
N MET A 176 -0.96 19.49 3.72
CA MET A 176 -1.53 20.83 3.77
C MET A 176 -2.75 20.96 2.87
#